data_AF-A0A9D1GJT4-F1
#
_entry.id   AF-A0A9D1GJT4-F1
#
_cell.length_a   1.000
_cell.length_b   1.000
_cell.length_c   1.000
_cell.angle_alpha   90.00
_cell.angle_beta   90.00
_cell.angle_gamma   90.00
#
_symmetry.space_group_name_H-M   'P 1'
#
loop_
_entity.id
_entity.type
_entity.pdbx_description
1 polymer ?
#
loop_
_entity_poly.entity_id
_entity_poly.type
_entity_poly.pdbx_seq_one_letter_code
_entity_poly.pdbx_strand_id
1 'polypeptide(L)'
;LTDEALDRAVTRTLTEMFKLGLFENPYRDPKKAAEVIADPSDWDKAMDVHRKSVVLLKNDGVLPLTADKLEGKKVYAECFNKNSEAARAAAESLRQQLQGTAELTDDYREADYAVLLLNPSSGEYFNATPGYLELDLCDGKDVPNVDNEGRPTEETHKETTLAGAGRIAEIAKAIHKNGGKVIANVNVTLAWEVGNVEPFCDAFLCGFDTYVSAVLDVIFGRFSPTGKLPLTLPRGDEVLAVDKNGVCISPNDVPGYDKDQYMPDSLKDENGKAYAYRDTDGNYYEMNFGLRY
;
A
#
# COMPACT_ATOMS: atom_id res chain seq x y z
N LEU A 1 23.18 38.01 -7.20
CA LEU A 1 23.36 37.20 -8.42
C LEU A 1 24.44 37.87 -9.26
N THR A 2 25.31 37.12 -9.95
CA THR A 2 26.35 37.69 -10.85
C THR A 2 26.09 37.27 -12.30
N ASP A 3 26.58 38.07 -13.25
CA ASP A 3 26.46 37.77 -14.67
C ASP A 3 27.17 36.45 -15.03
N GLU A 4 28.34 36.18 -14.46
CA GLU A 4 29.03 34.89 -14.64
C GLU A 4 28.21 33.68 -14.17
N ALA A 5 27.45 33.83 -13.08
CA ALA A 5 26.57 32.77 -12.60
C ALA A 5 25.39 32.54 -13.55
N LEU A 6 24.87 33.63 -14.15
CA LEU A 6 23.83 33.58 -15.17
C LEU A 6 24.35 32.93 -16.45
N ASP A 7 25.50 33.37 -16.96
CA ASP A 7 26.13 32.85 -18.18
C ASP A 7 26.42 31.36 -18.07
N ARG A 8 26.90 30.90 -16.91
CA ARG A 8 27.14 29.48 -16.64
C ARG A 8 25.84 28.68 -16.66
N ALA A 9 24.75 29.20 -16.08
CA ALA A 9 23.45 28.53 -16.09
C ALA A 9 22.89 28.44 -17.53
N VAL A 10 22.92 29.55 -18.27
CA VAL A 10 22.48 29.63 -19.67
C VAL A 10 23.29 28.69 -20.56
N THR A 11 24.61 28.66 -20.38
CA THR A 11 25.51 27.78 -21.15
C THR A 11 25.15 26.31 -20.95
N ARG A 12 24.89 25.88 -19.70
CA ARG A 12 24.47 24.49 -19.42
C ARG A 12 23.14 24.14 -20.09
N THR A 13 22.15 25.02 -19.97
CA THR A 13 20.83 24.81 -20.59
C THR A 13 20.96 24.72 -22.11
N LEU A 14 21.64 25.68 -22.75
CA LEU A 14 21.79 25.71 -24.20
C LEU A 14 22.60 24.51 -24.71
N THR A 15 23.64 24.10 -23.98
CA THR A 15 24.44 22.91 -24.36
C THR A 15 23.58 21.66 -24.45
N GLU A 16 22.69 21.41 -23.48
CA GLU A 16 21.79 20.26 -23.54
C GLU A 16 20.73 20.41 -24.64
N MET A 17 20.21 21.62 -24.87
CA MET A 17 19.28 21.86 -25.99
C MET A 17 19.92 21.59 -27.36
N PHE A 18 21.20 21.96 -27.55
CA PHE A 18 21.95 21.64 -28.75
C PHE A 18 22.21 20.13 -28.87
N LYS A 19 22.62 19.45 -27.81
CA LYS A 19 22.83 17.98 -27.83
C LYS A 19 21.55 17.20 -28.17
N LEU A 20 20.39 17.67 -27.69
CA LEU A 20 19.09 17.08 -27.99
C LEU A 20 18.59 17.39 -29.41
N GLY A 21 19.32 18.21 -30.17
CA GLY A 21 18.97 18.58 -31.55
C GLY A 21 17.77 19.53 -31.65
N LEU A 22 17.44 20.25 -30.57
CA LEU A 22 16.24 21.10 -30.54
C LEU A 22 16.36 22.33 -31.45
N PHE A 23 17.58 22.75 -31.77
CA PHE A 23 17.82 23.85 -32.72
C PHE A 23 17.68 23.40 -34.17
N GLU A 24 17.96 22.13 -34.48
CA GLU A 24 17.80 21.55 -35.81
C GLU A 24 16.34 21.11 -36.06
N ASN A 25 15.72 20.42 -35.11
CA ASN A 25 14.31 20.05 -35.18
C ASN A 25 13.70 19.90 -33.78
N PRO A 26 12.92 20.89 -33.32
CA PRO A 26 12.28 20.83 -32.01
C PRO A 26 11.05 19.91 -31.96
N TYR A 27 10.56 19.42 -33.11
CA TYR A 27 9.28 18.69 -33.19
C TYR A 27 9.46 17.18 -33.37
N ARG A 28 8.56 16.43 -32.72
CA ARG A 28 8.39 14.98 -32.92
C ARG A 28 7.20 14.71 -33.84
N ASP A 29 7.25 13.58 -34.55
CA ASP A 29 6.15 13.13 -35.41
C ASP A 29 4.99 12.58 -34.56
N PRO A 30 3.82 13.22 -34.53
CA PRO A 30 2.69 12.77 -33.74
C PRO A 30 2.15 11.40 -34.18
N LYS A 31 2.24 11.05 -35.47
CA LYS A 31 1.74 9.75 -35.97
C LYS A 31 2.59 8.61 -35.45
N LYS A 32 3.91 8.76 -35.56
CA LYS A 32 4.87 7.80 -35.02
C LYS A 32 4.73 7.67 -33.50
N ALA A 33 4.50 8.76 -32.78
CA ALA A 33 4.29 8.71 -31.33
C ALA A 33 3.04 7.89 -30.96
N ALA A 34 1.93 8.07 -31.70
CA ALA A 34 0.72 7.29 -31.49
C ALA A 34 0.92 5.79 -31.79
N GLU A 35 1.66 5.46 -32.86
CA GLU A 35 2.01 4.08 -33.21
C GLU A 35 2.83 3.39 -32.10
N VAL A 36 3.80 4.09 -31.52
CA VAL A 36 4.66 3.54 -30.46
C VAL A 36 3.88 3.30 -29.16
N ILE A 37 2.99 4.22 -28.76
CA ILE A 37 2.21 4.09 -27.52
C ILE A 37 1.19 2.94 -27.60
N ALA A 38 0.76 2.58 -28.80
CA ALA A 38 -0.24 1.54 -29.02
C ALA A 38 0.34 0.10 -29.02
N ASP A 39 1.63 -0.09 -28.75
CA ASP A 39 2.29 -1.41 -28.80
C ASP A 39 1.81 -2.32 -27.66
N PRO A 40 1.12 -3.44 -27.95
CA PRO A 40 0.67 -4.38 -26.93
C PRO A 40 1.81 -5.00 -26.11
N SER A 41 3.01 -5.12 -26.68
CA SER A 41 4.16 -5.71 -25.99
C SER A 41 4.65 -4.87 -24.82
N ASP A 42 4.41 -3.56 -24.82
CA ASP A 42 4.73 -2.69 -23.69
C ASP A 42 3.72 -2.87 -22.56
N TRP A 43 2.45 -3.12 -22.87
CA TRP A 43 1.43 -3.47 -21.88
C TRP A 43 1.69 -4.84 -21.24
N ASP A 44 2.17 -5.82 -22.01
CA ASP A 44 2.58 -7.12 -21.49
C ASP A 44 3.76 -7.00 -20.51
N LYS A 45 4.77 -6.17 -20.84
CA LYS A 45 5.88 -5.85 -19.93
C LYS A 45 5.39 -5.12 -18.68
N ALA A 46 4.48 -4.16 -18.83
CA ALA A 46 3.90 -3.45 -17.69
C ALA A 46 3.18 -4.42 -16.74
N MET A 47 2.37 -5.34 -17.28
CA MET A 47 1.71 -6.38 -16.49
C MET A 47 2.71 -7.30 -15.77
N ASP A 48 3.80 -7.70 -16.43
CA ASP A 48 4.87 -8.48 -15.80
C ASP A 48 5.54 -7.73 -14.63
N VAL A 49 5.78 -6.42 -14.79
CA VAL A 49 6.28 -5.57 -13.70
C VAL A 49 5.25 -5.50 -12.56
N HIS A 50 3.97 -5.28 -12.85
CA HIS A 50 2.93 -5.24 -11.81
C HIS A 50 2.85 -6.56 -11.03
N ARG A 51 2.94 -7.72 -11.70
CA ARG A 51 2.97 -9.04 -11.06
C ARG A 51 4.20 -9.20 -10.15
N LYS A 52 5.38 -8.75 -10.60
CA LYS A 52 6.62 -8.79 -9.82
C LYS A 52 6.64 -7.81 -8.64
N SER A 53 5.79 -6.79 -8.67
CA SER A 53 5.67 -5.80 -7.60
C SER A 53 4.74 -6.21 -6.46
N VAL A 54 3.92 -7.26 -6.63
CA VAL A 54 3.07 -7.78 -5.54
C VAL A 54 3.93 -8.52 -4.52
N VAL A 55 3.84 -8.11 -3.25
CA VAL A 55 4.57 -8.71 -2.14
C VAL A 55 3.61 -9.57 -1.32
N LEU A 56 3.98 -10.83 -1.08
CA LEU A 56 3.30 -11.69 -0.11
C LEU A 56 3.89 -11.42 1.27
N LEU A 57 3.10 -10.92 2.21
CA LEU A 57 3.54 -10.58 3.56
C LEU A 57 3.29 -11.71 4.55
N LYS A 58 2.13 -12.33 4.49
CA LYS A 58 1.73 -13.48 5.31
C LYS A 58 1.03 -14.54 4.49
N ASN A 59 1.23 -15.81 4.81
CA ASN A 59 0.53 -16.92 4.17
C ASN A 59 0.50 -18.18 5.04
N ASP A 60 -0.64 -18.48 5.66
CA ASP A 60 -0.82 -19.65 6.54
C ASP A 60 -1.14 -20.93 5.73
N GLY A 61 -0.51 -21.08 4.56
CA GLY A 61 -0.80 -22.14 3.58
C GLY A 61 -2.08 -21.94 2.76
N VAL A 62 -2.75 -20.79 2.90
CA VAL A 62 -3.99 -20.49 2.19
C VAL A 62 -3.74 -20.28 0.69
N LEU A 63 -2.72 -19.49 0.34
CA LEU A 63 -2.38 -19.18 -1.06
C LEU A 63 -1.39 -20.20 -1.66
N PRO A 64 -1.47 -20.45 -2.97
CA PRO A 64 -2.45 -19.90 -3.92
C PRO A 64 -3.84 -20.55 -3.79
N LEU A 65 -4.90 -19.82 -4.12
CA LEU A 65 -6.28 -20.33 -4.26
C LEU A 65 -6.46 -21.01 -5.61
N THR A 66 -5.95 -22.24 -5.70
CA THR A 66 -6.07 -23.08 -6.90
C THR A 66 -7.51 -23.58 -7.09
N ALA A 67 -7.80 -24.12 -8.29
CA ALA A 67 -9.14 -24.58 -8.64
C ALA A 67 -9.70 -25.64 -7.67
N ASP A 68 -8.86 -26.54 -7.17
CA ASP A 68 -9.19 -27.55 -6.16
C ASP A 68 -9.56 -26.93 -4.80
N LYS A 69 -8.90 -25.83 -4.40
CA LYS A 69 -9.25 -25.09 -3.18
C LYS A 69 -10.55 -24.30 -3.32
N LEU A 70 -10.99 -24.01 -4.54
CA LEU A 70 -12.20 -23.25 -4.84
C LEU A 70 -13.41 -24.13 -5.17
N GLU A 71 -13.23 -25.44 -5.37
CA GLU A 71 -14.32 -26.34 -5.78
C GLU A 71 -15.43 -26.39 -4.71
N GLY A 72 -16.64 -25.93 -5.08
CA GLY A 72 -17.79 -25.86 -4.18
C GLY A 72 -17.65 -24.81 -3.06
N LYS A 73 -16.75 -23.84 -3.22
CA LYS A 73 -16.45 -22.78 -2.25
C LYS A 73 -16.94 -21.43 -2.73
N LYS A 74 -17.53 -20.65 -1.81
CA LYS A 74 -18.01 -19.29 -2.09
C LYS A 74 -16.98 -18.25 -1.71
N VAL A 75 -16.84 -17.22 -2.55
CA VAL A 75 -15.93 -16.09 -2.35
C VAL A 75 -16.72 -14.80 -2.13
N TYR A 76 -16.46 -14.13 -1.02
CA TYR A 76 -16.86 -12.75 -0.79
C TYR A 76 -15.74 -11.81 -1.23
N ALA A 77 -16.08 -10.72 -1.91
CA ALA A 77 -15.10 -9.77 -2.40
C ALA A 77 -15.55 -8.34 -2.08
N GLU A 78 -14.68 -7.57 -1.46
CA GLU A 78 -14.94 -6.19 -1.03
C GLU A 78 -13.69 -5.33 -1.19
N CYS A 79 -13.89 -4.06 -1.52
CA CYS A 79 -12.84 -3.06 -1.59
C CYS A 79 -13.10 -1.98 -0.53
N PHE A 80 -12.04 -1.47 0.06
CA PHE A 80 -12.05 -0.39 1.04
C PHE A 80 -11.21 0.76 0.51
N ASN A 81 -11.74 1.97 0.55
CA ASN A 81 -11.05 3.19 0.14
C ASN A 81 -11.33 4.28 1.20
N LYS A 82 -10.58 5.39 1.17
CA LYS A 82 -10.91 6.58 1.98
C LYS A 82 -12.36 7.06 1.78
N ASN A 83 -12.90 6.91 0.58
CA ASN A 83 -14.28 7.28 0.23
C ASN A 83 -15.12 6.03 -0.09
N SER A 84 -16.25 5.86 0.59
CA SER A 84 -17.17 4.72 0.42
C SER A 84 -17.77 4.58 -0.99
N GLU A 85 -17.95 5.67 -1.74
CA GLU A 85 -18.43 5.59 -3.13
C GLU A 85 -17.37 4.98 -4.05
N ALA A 86 -16.11 5.40 -3.88
CA ALA A 86 -14.98 4.82 -4.60
C ALA A 86 -14.78 3.34 -4.21
N ALA A 87 -14.95 3.01 -2.93
CA ALA A 87 -14.92 1.65 -2.43
C ALA A 87 -15.97 0.75 -3.12
N ARG A 88 -17.21 1.23 -3.25
CA ARG A 88 -18.30 0.50 -3.93
C ARG A 88 -17.99 0.28 -5.43
N ALA A 89 -17.55 1.31 -6.13
CA ALA A 89 -17.20 1.20 -7.55
C ALA A 89 -16.02 0.22 -7.77
N ALA A 90 -15.02 0.27 -6.89
CA ALA A 90 -13.90 -0.68 -6.90
C ALA A 90 -14.35 -2.12 -6.62
N ALA A 91 -15.28 -2.31 -5.67
CA ALA A 91 -15.83 -3.64 -5.36
C ALA A 91 -16.64 -4.21 -6.54
N GLU A 92 -17.43 -3.39 -7.23
CA GLU A 92 -18.15 -3.80 -8.45
C GLU A 92 -17.16 -4.26 -9.55
N SER A 93 -16.08 -3.50 -9.77
CA SER A 93 -15.02 -3.87 -10.73
C SER A 93 -14.27 -5.14 -10.34
N LEU A 94 -13.93 -5.31 -9.05
CA LEU A 94 -13.30 -6.53 -8.54
C LEU A 94 -14.18 -7.75 -8.77
N ARG A 95 -15.47 -7.65 -8.44
CA ARG A 95 -16.44 -8.75 -8.64
C ARG A 95 -16.57 -9.12 -10.11
N GLN A 96 -16.53 -8.16 -11.03
CA GLN A 96 -16.49 -8.43 -12.47
C GLN A 96 -15.24 -9.21 -12.88
N GLN A 97 -14.06 -8.83 -12.38
CA GLN A 97 -12.80 -9.53 -12.67
C GLN A 97 -12.76 -10.96 -12.10
N LEU A 98 -13.50 -11.22 -11.03
CA LEU A 98 -13.62 -12.55 -10.42
C LEU A 98 -14.63 -13.46 -11.12
N GLN A 99 -15.48 -12.93 -12.01
CA GLN A 99 -16.44 -13.74 -12.75
C GLN A 99 -15.72 -14.82 -13.56
N GLY A 100 -16.18 -16.06 -13.45
CA GLY A 100 -15.58 -17.22 -14.10
C GLY A 100 -14.29 -17.75 -13.43
N THR A 101 -13.76 -17.06 -12.41
CA THR A 101 -12.66 -17.57 -11.58
C THR A 101 -13.16 -18.21 -10.29
N ALA A 102 -14.19 -17.63 -9.66
CA ALA A 102 -14.76 -18.13 -8.41
C ALA A 102 -16.29 -17.97 -8.35
N GLU A 103 -16.95 -18.79 -7.53
CA GLU A 103 -18.37 -18.61 -7.19
C GLU A 103 -18.51 -17.47 -6.17
N LEU A 104 -19.19 -16.38 -6.54
CA LEU A 104 -19.30 -15.19 -5.70
C LEU A 104 -20.56 -15.20 -4.83
N THR A 105 -20.44 -14.68 -3.61
CA THR A 105 -21.57 -14.38 -2.71
C THR A 105 -21.61 -12.89 -2.36
N ASP A 106 -22.80 -12.35 -2.14
CA ASP A 106 -23.00 -11.00 -1.58
C ASP A 106 -23.04 -11.03 -0.04
N ASP A 107 -23.21 -12.21 0.55
CA ASP A 107 -23.23 -12.40 2.00
C ASP A 107 -21.92 -13.03 2.49
N TYR A 108 -21.10 -12.23 3.18
CA TYR A 108 -19.82 -12.69 3.74
C TYR A 108 -20.00 -13.79 4.80
N ARG A 109 -21.20 -13.93 5.38
CA ARG A 109 -21.50 -14.95 6.42
C ARG A 109 -21.64 -16.35 5.83
N GLU A 110 -21.81 -16.47 4.51
CA GLU A 110 -21.86 -17.74 3.78
C GLU A 110 -20.57 -18.04 3.02
N ALA A 111 -19.58 -17.15 3.07
CA ALA A 111 -18.35 -17.28 2.30
C ALA A 111 -17.35 -18.24 2.96
N ASP A 112 -16.66 -19.01 2.13
CA ASP A 112 -15.49 -19.79 2.54
C ASP A 112 -14.20 -18.96 2.44
N TYR A 113 -14.15 -17.99 1.51
CA TYR A 113 -13.03 -17.07 1.36
C TYR A 113 -13.51 -15.62 1.29
N ALA A 114 -12.79 -14.70 1.93
CA ALA A 114 -12.87 -13.28 1.63
C ALA A 114 -11.64 -12.82 0.86
N VAL A 115 -11.85 -12.00 -0.17
CA VAL A 115 -10.82 -11.23 -0.85
C VAL A 115 -11.08 -9.74 -0.60
N LEU A 116 -10.24 -9.11 0.21
CA LEU A 116 -10.37 -7.71 0.62
C LEU A 116 -9.25 -6.86 -0.01
N LEU A 117 -9.60 -5.83 -0.77
CA LEU A 117 -8.61 -4.88 -1.33
C LEU A 117 -8.69 -3.55 -0.58
N LEU A 118 -7.59 -3.15 0.05
CA LEU A 118 -7.51 -1.98 0.91
C LEU A 118 -6.70 -0.89 0.20
N ASN A 119 -7.34 0.25 -0.09
CA ASN A 119 -6.75 1.40 -0.76
C ASN A 119 -6.81 2.62 0.17
N PRO A 120 -6.03 2.62 1.26
CA PRO A 120 -5.98 3.75 2.19
C PRO A 120 -5.39 5.00 1.52
N SER A 121 -5.78 6.16 2.03
CA SER A 121 -5.20 7.45 1.63
C SER A 121 -5.15 8.40 2.82
N SER A 122 -4.04 9.10 2.98
CA SER A 122 -3.82 10.05 4.08
C SER A 122 -3.41 11.39 3.50
N GLY A 123 -4.09 12.43 3.96
CA GLY A 123 -4.04 13.75 3.34
C GLY A 123 -4.53 13.77 1.88
N GLU A 124 -4.40 14.93 1.25
CA GLU A 124 -4.78 15.18 -0.14
C GLU A 124 -3.72 16.10 -0.77
N TYR A 125 -3.36 15.86 -2.03
CA TYR A 125 -2.30 16.61 -2.72
C TYR A 125 -2.52 18.14 -2.73
N PHE A 126 -3.79 18.58 -2.66
CA PHE A 126 -4.18 20.00 -2.71
C PHE A 126 -4.72 20.56 -1.40
N ASN A 127 -4.87 19.73 -0.36
CA ASN A 127 -5.39 20.18 0.93
C ASN A 127 -4.42 19.80 2.05
N ALA A 128 -3.94 20.81 2.77
CA ALA A 128 -3.19 20.57 4.00
C ALA A 128 -4.11 19.86 5.01
N THR A 129 -3.65 18.73 5.54
CA THR A 129 -4.26 18.14 6.73
C THR A 129 -4.02 19.09 7.92
N PRO A 130 -5.00 19.25 8.82
CA PRO A 130 -4.79 20.05 10.03
C PRO A 130 -3.68 19.51 10.93
N GLY A 131 -3.36 18.21 10.82
CA GLY A 131 -2.29 17.52 11.54
C GLY A 131 -1.30 16.79 10.62
N TYR A 132 -0.53 15.87 11.20
CA TYR A 132 0.36 14.98 10.45
C TYR A 132 -0.43 14.03 9.53
N LEU A 133 0.27 13.40 8.58
CA LEU A 133 -0.30 12.28 7.84
C LEU A 133 -0.54 11.11 8.81
N GLU A 134 -1.79 10.67 8.90
CA GLU A 134 -2.17 9.47 9.64
C GLU A 134 -1.75 8.20 8.88
N LEU A 135 -1.16 7.23 9.57
CA LEU A 135 -0.69 5.96 9.00
C LEU A 135 -1.50 4.75 9.48
N ASP A 136 -2.34 4.90 10.50
CA ASP A 136 -3.35 3.91 10.86
C ASP A 136 -4.40 3.75 9.76
N LEU A 137 -4.92 2.55 9.59
CA LEU A 137 -6.03 2.23 8.67
C LEU A 137 -7.36 2.49 9.40
N CYS A 138 -7.76 3.75 9.49
CA CYS A 138 -8.81 4.19 10.41
C CYS A 138 -10.02 4.84 9.72
N ASP A 139 -11.13 4.88 10.46
CA ASP A 139 -12.34 5.61 10.09
C ASP A 139 -12.82 6.45 11.28
N GLY A 140 -12.56 7.76 11.24
CA GLY A 140 -12.94 8.71 12.28
C GLY A 140 -12.05 8.66 13.54
N LYS A 141 -10.75 8.42 13.40
CA LYS A 141 -9.76 8.53 14.49
C LYS A 141 -9.60 10.00 14.89
N ASP A 142 -9.57 10.30 16.18
CA ASP A 142 -9.22 11.64 16.66
C ASP A 142 -7.70 11.79 16.61
N VAL A 143 -7.23 12.80 15.89
CA VAL A 143 -5.79 13.08 15.70
C VAL A 143 -5.48 14.54 16.00
N PRO A 144 -4.32 14.85 16.61
CA PRO A 144 -3.96 16.22 16.95
C PRO A 144 -3.69 17.06 15.71
N ASN A 145 -4.11 18.32 15.75
CA ASN A 145 -3.70 19.35 14.80
C ASN A 145 -2.26 19.77 15.07
N VAL A 146 -1.62 20.42 14.10
CA VAL A 146 -0.30 21.05 14.26
C VAL A 146 -0.37 22.57 14.15
N ASP A 147 0.52 23.25 14.87
CA ASP A 147 0.70 24.69 14.74
C ASP A 147 1.57 25.07 13.52
N ASN A 148 1.83 26.37 13.33
CA ASN A 148 2.64 26.88 12.22
C ASN A 148 4.11 26.42 12.24
N GLU A 149 4.58 25.88 13.36
CA GLU A 149 5.92 25.32 13.52
C GLU A 149 5.90 23.78 13.40
N GLY A 150 4.73 23.18 13.14
CA GLY A 150 4.57 21.74 12.99
C GLY A 150 4.52 20.99 14.32
N ARG A 151 4.20 21.65 15.44
CA ARG A 151 4.09 21.01 16.77
C ARG A 151 2.64 20.59 17.05
N PRO A 152 2.41 19.44 17.72
CA PRO A 152 1.06 18.99 18.03
C PRO A 152 0.37 19.95 19.01
N THR A 153 -0.92 20.17 18.82
CA THR A 153 -1.78 21.00 19.67
C THR A 153 -2.84 20.15 20.40
N GLU A 154 -3.54 20.74 21.37
CA GLU A 154 -4.68 20.07 22.04
C GLU A 154 -5.93 19.98 21.16
N GLU A 155 -6.03 20.79 20.11
CA GLU A 155 -7.13 20.72 19.16
C GLU A 155 -6.96 19.49 18.27
N THR A 156 -8.05 18.74 18.07
CA THR A 156 -8.05 17.53 17.26
C THR A 156 -9.03 17.65 16.09
N HIS A 157 -8.79 16.84 15.05
CA HIS A 157 -9.75 16.60 13.99
C HIS A 157 -10.00 15.09 13.82
N LYS A 158 -11.04 14.76 13.06
CA LYS A 158 -11.36 13.39 12.68
C LYS A 158 -10.66 13.04 11.38
N GLU A 159 -9.85 11.99 11.39
CA GLU A 159 -9.21 11.45 10.19
C GLU A 159 -9.77 10.07 9.83
N THR A 160 -10.00 9.88 8.53
CA THR A 160 -10.36 8.60 7.93
C THR A 160 -9.35 8.34 6.81
N THR A 161 -8.54 7.31 6.96
CA THR A 161 -7.64 6.83 5.90
C THR A 161 -8.29 5.72 5.09
N LEU A 162 -9.19 4.94 5.71
CA LEU A 162 -9.86 3.79 5.11
C LEU A 162 -11.30 3.69 5.66
N ALA A 163 -12.27 4.17 4.89
CA ALA A 163 -13.67 4.14 5.32
C ALA A 163 -14.16 2.71 5.55
N GLY A 164 -14.84 2.49 6.68
CA GLY A 164 -15.33 1.18 7.07
C GLY A 164 -14.25 0.19 7.53
N ALA A 165 -13.04 0.64 7.89
CA ALA A 165 -11.96 -0.24 8.36
C ALA A 165 -12.39 -1.24 9.45
N GLY A 166 -13.27 -0.82 10.37
CA GLY A 166 -13.81 -1.69 11.42
C GLY A 166 -14.58 -2.92 10.91
N ARG A 167 -15.07 -2.90 9.67
CA ARG A 167 -15.77 -4.05 9.05
C ARG A 167 -14.82 -5.19 8.71
N ILE A 168 -13.52 -4.95 8.56
CA ILE A 168 -12.53 -6.01 8.26
C ILE A 168 -12.56 -7.06 9.37
N ALA A 169 -12.52 -6.63 10.64
CA ALA A 169 -12.61 -7.51 11.80
C ALA A 169 -13.98 -8.22 11.90
N GLU A 170 -15.08 -7.54 11.54
CA GLU A 170 -16.42 -8.12 11.50
C GLU A 170 -16.53 -9.26 10.48
N ILE A 171 -16.08 -9.01 9.26
CA ILE A 171 -16.06 -9.97 8.16
C ILE A 171 -15.19 -11.17 8.52
N ALA A 172 -13.97 -10.91 9.00
CA ALA A 172 -13.04 -11.97 9.38
C ALA A 172 -13.64 -12.87 10.46
N LYS A 173 -14.21 -12.28 11.51
CA LYS A 173 -14.88 -13.04 12.59
C LYS A 173 -16.00 -13.94 12.06
N ALA A 174 -16.80 -13.45 11.12
CA ALA A 174 -17.89 -14.24 10.55
C ALA A 174 -17.39 -15.39 9.67
N ILE A 175 -16.36 -15.15 8.85
CA ILE A 175 -15.76 -16.14 7.96
C ILE A 175 -15.02 -17.22 8.75
N HIS A 176 -14.19 -16.81 9.72
CA HIS A 176 -13.46 -17.75 10.59
C HIS A 176 -14.38 -18.63 11.42
N LYS A 177 -15.57 -18.14 11.82
CA LYS A 177 -16.58 -18.94 12.53
C LYS A 177 -17.01 -20.19 11.75
N ASN A 178 -16.97 -20.11 10.41
CA ASN A 178 -17.32 -21.22 9.52
C ASN A 178 -16.08 -21.99 9.03
N GLY A 179 -14.89 -21.69 9.54
CA GLY A 179 -13.62 -22.27 9.09
C GLY A 179 -13.10 -21.70 7.77
N GLY A 180 -13.71 -20.62 7.27
CA GLY A 180 -13.25 -19.93 6.08
C GLY A 180 -11.95 -19.14 6.31
N LYS A 181 -11.44 -18.51 5.24
CA LYS A 181 -10.15 -17.81 5.23
C LYS A 181 -10.24 -16.39 4.67
N VAL A 182 -9.47 -15.47 5.22
CA VAL A 182 -9.43 -14.07 4.80
C VAL A 182 -8.12 -13.78 4.10
N ILE A 183 -8.22 -13.28 2.87
CA ILE A 183 -7.12 -12.83 2.03
C ILE A 183 -7.27 -11.33 1.85
N ALA A 184 -6.30 -10.55 2.29
CA ALA A 184 -6.31 -9.09 2.08
C ALA A 184 -5.07 -8.60 1.34
N ASN A 185 -5.24 -7.59 0.51
CA ASN A 185 -4.15 -6.86 -0.12
C ASN A 185 -4.26 -5.37 0.23
N VAL A 186 -3.19 -4.79 0.76
CA VAL A 186 -3.11 -3.34 1.01
C VAL A 186 -2.30 -2.63 -0.07
N ASN A 187 -2.82 -1.54 -0.59
CA ASN A 187 -2.09 -0.63 -1.46
C ASN A 187 -1.19 0.29 -0.62
N VAL A 188 0.11 0.11 -0.75
CA VAL A 188 1.13 0.81 0.04
C VAL A 188 1.61 2.03 -0.74
N THR A 189 0.91 3.15 -0.54
CA THR A 189 1.34 4.47 -0.99
C THR A 189 2.10 5.23 0.10
N LEU A 190 1.89 4.85 1.37
CA LEU A 190 2.63 5.29 2.56
C LEU A 190 2.99 4.05 3.40
N ALA A 191 3.89 4.21 4.38
CA ALA A 191 4.29 3.13 5.29
C ALA A 191 3.18 2.88 6.35
N TRP A 192 2.06 2.30 5.90
CA TRP A 192 0.87 2.07 6.73
C TRP A 192 1.13 1.22 7.96
N GLU A 193 0.46 1.55 9.06
CA GLU A 193 0.32 0.69 10.22
C GLU A 193 -0.73 -0.38 9.92
N VAL A 194 -0.31 -1.63 9.82
CA VAL A 194 -1.17 -2.74 9.39
C VAL A 194 -1.70 -3.59 10.56
N GLY A 195 -1.39 -3.18 11.80
CA GLY A 195 -1.69 -3.94 13.01
C GLY A 195 -3.17 -4.13 13.31
N ASN A 196 -4.03 -3.30 12.74
CA ASN A 196 -5.49 -3.41 12.86
C ASN A 196 -6.13 -4.24 11.72
N VAL A 197 -5.33 -4.79 10.80
CA VAL A 197 -5.78 -5.60 9.66
C VAL A 197 -5.10 -6.96 9.63
N GLU A 198 -3.77 -7.03 9.70
CA GLU A 198 -3.01 -8.27 9.55
C GLU A 198 -3.51 -9.40 10.48
N PRO A 199 -3.81 -9.15 11.78
CA PRO A 199 -4.24 -10.22 12.68
C PRO A 199 -5.55 -10.90 12.26
N PHE A 200 -6.33 -10.28 11.37
CA PHE A 200 -7.58 -10.80 10.84
C PHE A 200 -7.41 -11.56 9.51
N CYS A 201 -6.19 -11.61 8.98
CA CYS A 201 -5.87 -12.19 7.67
C CYS A 201 -5.14 -13.54 7.83
N ASP A 202 -5.56 -14.54 7.05
CA ASP A 202 -4.83 -15.81 6.90
C ASP A 202 -3.82 -15.74 5.73
N ALA A 203 -4.02 -14.80 4.81
CA ALA A 203 -3.01 -14.37 3.85
C ALA A 203 -3.07 -12.86 3.68
N PHE A 204 -1.90 -12.21 3.70
CA PHE A 204 -1.79 -10.77 3.58
C PHE A 204 -0.77 -10.41 2.51
N LEU A 205 -1.15 -9.54 1.59
CA LEU A 205 -0.31 -9.06 0.50
C LEU A 205 -0.23 -7.54 0.53
N CYS A 206 0.75 -6.98 -0.17
CA CYS A 206 0.72 -5.57 -0.52
C CYS A 206 1.10 -5.30 -1.98
N GLY A 207 0.62 -4.18 -2.49
CA GLY A 207 0.93 -3.61 -3.79
C GLY A 207 1.37 -2.14 -3.69
N PHE A 208 1.78 -1.55 -4.81
CA PHE A 208 2.25 -0.16 -4.90
C PHE A 208 1.61 0.48 -6.14
N ASP A 209 0.30 0.70 -6.08
CA ASP A 209 -0.60 0.95 -7.21
C ASP A 209 -0.52 -0.14 -8.28
N THR A 210 -0.35 -1.39 -7.83
CA THR A 210 -0.38 -2.55 -8.71
C THR A 210 -1.76 -2.78 -9.27
N TYR A 211 -1.85 -3.19 -10.54
CA TYR A 211 -3.12 -3.59 -11.11
C TYR A 211 -3.79 -4.69 -10.29
N VAL A 212 -5.10 -4.57 -10.10
CA VAL A 212 -5.91 -5.58 -9.39
C VAL A 212 -5.71 -6.96 -10.03
N SER A 213 -5.69 -7.05 -11.36
CA SER A 213 -5.44 -8.30 -12.07
C SER A 213 -4.09 -8.95 -11.73
N ALA A 214 -3.03 -8.17 -11.47
CA ALA A 214 -1.74 -8.69 -11.03
C ALA A 214 -1.80 -9.24 -9.60
N VAL A 215 -2.53 -8.56 -8.71
CA VAL A 215 -2.81 -9.06 -7.35
C VAL A 215 -3.60 -10.37 -7.42
N LEU A 216 -4.63 -10.43 -8.26
CA LEU A 216 -5.45 -11.64 -8.46
C LEU A 216 -4.61 -12.78 -9.08
N ASP A 217 -3.69 -12.49 -9.99
CA ASP A 217 -2.79 -13.51 -10.54
C ASP A 217 -1.93 -14.16 -9.45
N VAL A 218 -1.53 -13.41 -8.41
CA VAL A 218 -0.86 -13.95 -7.22
C VAL A 218 -1.82 -14.63 -6.25
N ILE A 219 -3.05 -14.16 -6.09
CA ILE A 219 -4.02 -14.85 -5.21
C ILE A 219 -4.37 -16.23 -5.79
N PHE A 220 -4.59 -16.32 -7.10
CA PHE A 220 -5.02 -17.55 -7.77
C PHE A 220 -3.87 -18.40 -8.34
N GLY A 221 -2.61 -18.05 -8.06
CA GLY A 221 -1.45 -18.86 -8.44
C GLY A 221 -1.11 -18.85 -9.93
N ARG A 222 -1.62 -17.88 -10.70
CA ARG A 222 -1.22 -17.63 -12.09
C ARG A 222 0.17 -17.00 -12.18
N PHE A 223 0.63 -16.39 -11.10
CA PHE A 223 1.98 -15.87 -10.93
C PHE A 223 2.48 -16.11 -9.51
N SER A 224 3.71 -16.58 -9.35
CA SER A 224 4.32 -16.76 -8.02
C SER A 224 4.85 -15.43 -7.47
N PRO A 225 4.57 -15.09 -6.20
CA PRO A 225 5.00 -13.82 -5.63
C PRO A 225 6.53 -13.74 -5.58
N THR A 226 7.06 -12.62 -6.06
CA THR A 226 8.50 -12.33 -6.07
C THR A 226 8.84 -10.95 -5.53
N GLY A 227 7.81 -10.10 -5.30
CA GLY A 227 7.97 -8.76 -4.79
C GLY A 227 8.58 -8.74 -3.39
N LYS A 228 9.25 -7.64 -3.10
CA LYS A 228 9.89 -7.36 -1.82
C LYS A 228 9.50 -5.96 -1.36
N LEU A 229 9.30 -5.78 -0.06
CA LEU A 229 9.03 -4.46 0.52
C LEU A 229 10.21 -3.50 0.24
N PRO A 230 9.98 -2.35 -0.40
CA PRO A 230 11.01 -1.32 -0.59
C PRO A 230 11.18 -0.43 0.64
N LEU A 231 10.35 -0.60 1.66
CA LEU A 231 10.30 0.18 2.90
C LEU A 231 9.99 -0.73 4.10
N THR A 232 10.15 -0.22 5.31
CA THR A 232 9.76 -0.92 6.55
C THR A 232 8.44 -0.37 7.04
N LEU A 233 7.48 -1.25 7.34
CA LEU A 233 6.19 -0.84 7.91
C LEU A 233 6.33 -0.61 9.42
N PRO A 234 5.82 0.51 9.96
CA PRO A 234 5.93 0.85 11.37
C PRO A 234 5.07 -0.08 12.23
N ARG A 235 5.54 -0.33 13.46
CA ARG A 235 4.86 -1.19 14.43
C ARG A 235 3.52 -0.63 14.90
N GLY A 236 3.43 0.69 15.06
CA GLY A 236 2.25 1.40 15.54
C GLY A 236 2.54 2.84 15.93
N ASP A 237 1.51 3.56 16.38
CA ASP A 237 1.59 4.95 16.89
C ASP A 237 2.80 5.19 17.82
N GLU A 238 3.18 4.23 18.68
CA GLU A 238 4.24 4.44 19.67
C GLU A 238 5.64 4.61 19.09
N VAL A 239 5.89 4.14 17.86
CA VAL A 239 7.20 4.31 17.18
C VAL A 239 7.22 5.52 16.25
N LEU A 240 6.09 6.21 16.16
CA LEU A 240 5.88 7.42 15.36
C LEU A 240 5.47 8.62 16.23
N ALA A 241 5.33 8.42 17.53
CA ALA A 241 4.90 9.43 18.47
C ALA A 241 5.77 10.70 18.39
N VAL A 242 5.09 11.85 18.30
CA VAL A 242 5.72 13.16 18.27
C VAL A 242 5.49 13.87 19.60
N ASP A 243 6.56 14.40 20.19
CA ASP A 243 6.46 15.13 21.45
C ASP A 243 5.86 16.54 21.26
N LYS A 244 5.61 17.24 22.37
CA LYS A 244 5.07 18.62 22.37
C LYS A 244 5.96 19.64 21.63
N ASN A 245 7.21 19.30 21.36
CA ASN A 245 8.16 20.16 20.65
C ASN A 245 8.22 19.82 19.16
N GLY A 246 7.41 18.88 18.66
CA GLY A 246 7.43 18.44 17.27
C GLY A 246 8.52 17.42 16.96
N VAL A 247 9.15 16.80 17.96
CA VAL A 247 10.21 15.81 17.77
C VAL A 247 9.62 14.41 17.75
N CYS A 248 9.74 13.73 16.61
CA CYS A 248 9.36 12.33 16.47
C CYS A 248 10.33 11.42 17.24
N ILE A 249 9.79 10.43 17.96
CA ILE A 249 10.56 9.43 18.69
C ILE A 249 11.46 8.60 17.78
N SER A 250 11.03 8.38 16.53
CA SER A 250 11.88 7.78 15.50
C SER A 250 12.48 8.88 14.62
N PRO A 251 13.82 8.98 14.49
CA PRO A 251 14.44 10.04 13.69
C PRO A 251 13.99 10.01 12.23
N ASN A 252 13.62 11.16 11.67
CA ASN A 252 13.07 11.27 10.31
C ASN A 252 14.09 10.97 9.21
N ASP A 253 15.38 11.27 9.45
CA ASP A 253 16.46 11.09 8.47
C ASP A 253 17.06 9.66 8.46
N VAL A 254 16.53 8.75 9.29
CA VAL A 254 17.01 7.37 9.40
C VAL A 254 16.07 6.43 8.64
N PRO A 255 16.57 5.63 7.68
CA PRO A 255 15.75 4.68 6.95
C PRO A 255 15.20 3.60 7.88
N GLY A 256 14.01 3.08 7.58
CA GLY A 256 13.28 2.16 8.46
C GLY A 256 14.07 0.93 8.92
N TYR A 257 14.92 0.36 8.05
CA TYR A 257 15.76 -0.81 8.38
C TYR A 257 16.88 -0.52 9.40
N ASP A 258 17.16 0.76 9.67
CA ASP A 258 18.22 1.20 10.59
C ASP A 258 17.67 1.93 11.82
N LYS A 259 16.34 2.14 11.89
CA LYS A 259 15.70 2.89 12.97
C LYS A 259 15.93 2.28 14.35
N ASP A 260 16.00 0.95 14.47
CA ASP A 260 16.14 0.27 15.77
C ASP A 260 17.36 0.72 16.58
N GLN A 261 18.45 1.16 15.92
CA GLN A 261 19.65 1.68 16.60
C GLN A 261 19.36 2.97 17.38
N TYR A 262 18.35 3.72 16.95
CA TYR A 262 17.99 5.04 17.47
C TYR A 262 16.70 5.02 18.30
N MET A 263 16.02 3.87 18.37
CA MET A 263 14.81 3.70 19.18
C MET A 263 15.17 3.44 20.64
N PRO A 264 14.37 3.96 21.61
CA PRO A 264 14.54 3.67 23.02
C PRO A 264 14.52 2.16 23.33
N ASP A 265 15.40 1.71 24.21
CA ASP A 265 15.47 0.29 24.60
C ASP A 265 14.16 -0.21 25.23
N SER A 266 13.37 0.67 25.86
CA SER A 266 12.06 0.33 26.41
C SER A 266 11.02 -0.04 25.35
N LEU A 267 11.24 0.33 24.09
CA LEU A 267 10.38 -0.03 22.96
C LEU A 267 10.89 -1.26 22.21
N LYS A 268 12.09 -1.76 22.51
CA LYS A 268 12.61 -2.94 21.82
C LYS A 268 11.96 -4.20 22.36
N ASP A 269 11.58 -5.09 21.46
CA ASP A 269 11.13 -6.42 21.79
C ASP A 269 12.31 -7.35 22.14
N GLU A 270 12.03 -8.63 22.35
CA GLU A 270 13.04 -9.62 22.74
C GLU A 270 14.14 -9.84 21.69
N ASN A 271 13.92 -9.40 20.44
CA ASN A 271 14.89 -9.49 19.35
C ASN A 271 15.65 -8.18 19.13
N GLY A 272 15.44 -7.18 20.00
CA GLY A 272 16.06 -5.86 19.88
C GLY A 272 15.41 -4.98 18.82
N LYS A 273 14.24 -5.37 18.30
CA LYS A 273 13.50 -4.66 17.25
C LYS A 273 12.44 -3.77 17.88
N ALA A 274 12.30 -2.55 17.38
CA ALA A 274 11.32 -1.58 17.86
C ALA A 274 10.43 -1.09 16.73
N TYR A 275 11.02 -0.67 15.61
CA TYR A 275 10.28 0.09 14.60
C TYR A 275 9.42 -0.79 13.69
N ALA A 276 9.93 -1.92 13.22
CA ALA A 276 9.23 -2.75 12.25
C ALA A 276 8.00 -3.44 12.86
N TYR A 277 6.89 -3.46 12.12
CA TYR A 277 5.73 -4.27 12.46
C TYR A 277 6.10 -5.76 12.45
N ARG A 278 5.73 -6.45 13.52
CA ARG A 278 5.87 -7.90 13.65
C ARG A 278 4.48 -8.53 13.55
N ASP A 279 4.28 -9.36 12.53
CA ASP A 279 3.01 -10.04 12.30
C ASP A 279 2.73 -11.13 13.35
N THR A 280 1.52 -11.68 13.31
CA THR A 280 1.10 -12.73 14.24
C THR A 280 1.88 -14.05 14.12
N ASP A 281 2.63 -14.27 13.03
CA ASP A 281 3.53 -15.41 12.82
C ASP A 281 4.97 -15.13 13.28
N GLY A 282 5.25 -13.89 13.67
CA GLY A 282 6.55 -13.44 14.14
C GLY A 282 7.48 -12.90 13.06
N ASN A 283 7.01 -12.69 11.82
CA ASN A 283 7.78 -12.06 10.76
C ASN A 283 7.82 -10.54 10.95
N TYR A 284 8.95 -9.92 10.65
CA TYR A 284 9.08 -8.47 10.62
C TYR A 284 8.92 -7.93 9.20
N TYR A 285 8.04 -6.94 9.01
CA TYR A 285 7.80 -6.27 7.74
C TYR A 285 8.85 -5.19 7.46
N GLU A 286 10.10 -5.64 7.31
CA GLU A 286 11.26 -4.81 7.02
C GLU A 286 11.50 -4.65 5.51
N MET A 287 12.40 -3.71 5.17
CA MET A 287 12.90 -3.59 3.80
C MET A 287 13.46 -4.95 3.33
N ASN A 288 13.13 -5.34 2.11
CA ASN A 288 13.43 -6.63 1.48
C ASN A 288 12.66 -7.85 2.01
N PHE A 289 11.70 -7.66 2.92
CA PHE A 289 10.79 -8.73 3.32
C PHE A 289 9.79 -9.06 2.19
N GLY A 290 9.37 -10.32 2.12
CA GLY A 290 8.43 -10.82 1.12
C GLY A 290 8.56 -12.33 0.97
N LEU A 291 7.46 -13.03 1.18
CA LEU A 291 7.36 -14.49 1.16
C LEU A 291 7.21 -15.02 -0.27
N ARG A 292 7.35 -16.34 -0.38
CA ARG A 292 7.00 -17.14 -1.55
C ARG A 292 5.96 -18.19 -1.13
N TYR A 293 5.33 -18.87 -2.09
CA TYR A 293 4.55 -20.06 -1.78
C TYR A 293 5.43 -21.19 -1.23
#